data_AF-A0A5P9JWH2-F1
#
_entry.id   AF-A0A5P9JWH2-F1
#
_cell.length_a   1.000
_cell.length_b   1.000
_cell.length_c   1.000
_cell.angle_alpha   90.00
_cell.angle_beta   90.00
_cell.angle_gamma   90.00
#
_symmetry.space_group_name_H-M   'P 1'
#
loop_
_entity.id
_entity.type
_entity.pdbx_description
1 polymer ?
#
loop_
_entity_poly.entity_id
_entity_poly.type
_entity_poly.pdbx_seq_one_letter_code
_entity_poly.pdbx_strand_id
1 'polypeptide(L)'
;MTDYPDHLLARDFLERAEEFYGAFRALPAKKPISWPRYYLLTHTIELSLKAFLLRKGVSRADLWKKFRHNINSLLSEAMSRGLRIGPLAAGELEHLHEAHSKHWPRYPTTPGKPIFLIEPFEPYVVELLRAVAAEMRGEVMVPPLDDENPEWTAEDFARATPAADVLPPEVLAAFLKSKGTSST
;
A
#
# COMPACT_ATOMS: atom_id res chain seq x y z
N MET A 1 27.11 -5.99 10.97
CA MET A 1 25.86 -5.20 10.98
C MET A 1 24.72 -6.20 10.80
N THR A 2 24.55 -7.04 11.83
CA THR A 2 23.97 -8.38 11.70
C THR A 2 23.06 -8.55 12.91
N ASP A 3 21.85 -9.06 12.67
CA ASP A 3 20.76 -9.26 13.64
C ASP A 3 19.68 -8.17 13.73
N TYR A 4 19.27 -7.59 12.59
CA TYR A 4 17.99 -6.88 12.51
C TYR A 4 16.95 -7.82 11.87
N PRO A 5 15.92 -8.28 12.60
CA PRO A 5 14.95 -9.24 12.10
C PRO A 5 14.25 -8.79 10.81
N ASP A 6 14.10 -9.71 9.84
CA ASP A 6 13.52 -9.40 8.52
C ASP A 6 12.06 -8.88 8.63
N HIS A 7 11.29 -9.33 9.63
CA HIS A 7 9.92 -8.85 9.84
C HIS A 7 9.88 -7.40 10.36
N LEU A 8 10.84 -6.99 11.19
CA LEU A 8 11.00 -5.59 11.59
C LEU A 8 11.45 -4.76 10.39
N LEU A 9 12.36 -5.31 9.56
CA LEU A 9 12.83 -4.63 8.35
C LEU A 9 11.71 -4.42 7.32
N ALA A 10 10.79 -5.38 7.21
CA ALA A 10 9.61 -5.25 6.36
C ALA A 10 8.71 -4.10 6.83
N ARG A 11 8.48 -3.99 8.15
CA ARG A 11 7.69 -2.89 8.73
C ARG A 11 8.37 -1.54 8.54
N ASP A 12 9.65 -1.46 8.86
CA ASP A 12 10.49 -0.27 8.63
C ASP A 12 10.40 0.23 7.18
N PHE A 13 10.38 -0.70 6.21
CA PHE A 13 10.24 -0.32 4.81
C PHE A 13 8.88 0.24 4.47
N LEU A 14 7.80 -0.34 5.00
CA LEU A 14 6.46 0.20 4.78
C LEU A 14 6.31 1.58 5.43
N GLU A 15 6.74 1.74 6.69
CA GLU A 15 6.67 3.01 7.40
C GLU A 15 7.44 4.11 6.65
N ARG A 16 8.67 3.82 6.19
CA ARG A 16 9.43 4.78 5.37
C ARG A 16 8.76 5.06 4.04
N ALA A 17 8.14 4.06 3.40
CA ALA A 17 7.39 4.30 2.16
C ALA A 17 6.24 5.28 2.39
N GLU A 18 5.50 5.14 3.48
CA GLU A 18 4.43 6.07 3.88
C GLU A 18 4.97 7.47 4.18
N GLU A 19 6.12 7.59 4.86
CA GLU A 19 6.80 8.86 5.09
C GLU A 19 7.21 9.55 3.79
N PHE A 20 7.81 8.82 2.85
CA PHE A 20 8.19 9.35 1.54
C PHE A 20 6.98 9.77 0.72
N TYR A 21 5.87 9.02 0.79
CA TYR A 21 4.62 9.41 0.17
C TYR A 21 4.02 10.67 0.80
N GLY A 22 4.03 10.76 2.14
CA GLY A 22 3.62 11.96 2.86
C GLY A 22 4.46 13.19 2.46
N ALA A 23 5.78 13.02 2.35
CA ALA A 23 6.68 14.06 1.87
C ALA A 23 6.39 14.45 0.40
N PHE A 24 6.07 13.48 -0.45
CA PHE A 24 5.62 13.74 -1.83
C PHE A 24 4.37 14.61 -1.83
N ARG A 25 3.36 14.31 -1.01
CA ARG A 25 2.14 15.14 -0.91
C ARG A 25 2.40 16.55 -0.39
N ALA A 26 3.28 16.68 0.60
CA ALA A 26 3.58 17.97 1.23
C ALA A 26 4.43 18.90 0.34
N LEU A 27 5.29 18.33 -0.51
CA LEU A 27 6.19 19.11 -1.35
C LEU A 27 5.43 19.72 -2.54
N PRO A 28 5.38 21.06 -2.72
CA PRO A 28 4.69 21.67 -3.85
C PRO A 28 5.23 21.21 -5.21
N ALA A 29 4.32 21.01 -6.16
CA ALA A 29 4.68 20.70 -7.54
C ALA A 29 5.41 21.89 -8.19
N LYS A 30 6.51 21.59 -8.89
CA LYS A 30 7.24 22.55 -9.71
C LYS A 30 7.18 22.12 -11.17
N LYS A 31 6.98 23.09 -12.06
CA LYS A 31 6.93 22.87 -13.51
C LYS A 31 8.31 23.05 -14.16
N PRO A 32 8.60 22.36 -15.28
CA PRO A 32 7.74 21.34 -15.91
C PRO A 32 7.76 20.00 -15.15
N ILE A 33 8.89 19.63 -14.54
CA ILE A 33 9.06 18.40 -13.76
C ILE A 33 9.63 18.77 -12.38
N SER A 34 9.04 18.22 -11.33
CA SER A 34 9.60 18.31 -9.99
C SER A 34 10.42 17.05 -9.69
N TRP A 35 11.72 17.12 -9.92
CA TRP A 35 12.64 15.99 -9.67
C TRP A 35 12.59 15.45 -8.23
N PRO A 36 12.47 16.29 -7.18
CA PRO A 36 12.35 15.77 -5.84
C PRO A 36 11.05 14.97 -5.66
N ARG A 37 9.90 15.46 -6.17
CA ARG A 37 8.64 14.70 -6.14
C ARG A 37 8.76 13.39 -6.91
N TYR A 38 9.46 13.42 -8.05
CA TYR A 38 9.76 12.23 -8.84
C TYR A 38 10.48 11.17 -8.00
N TYR A 39 11.58 11.57 -7.36
CA TYR A 39 12.36 10.69 -6.48
C TYR A 39 11.54 10.15 -5.31
N LEU A 40 10.77 11.01 -4.64
CA LEU A 40 9.95 10.61 -3.49
C LEU A 40 8.93 9.53 -3.87
N LEU A 41 8.23 9.71 -4.99
CA LEU A 41 7.20 8.76 -5.41
C LEU A 41 7.81 7.44 -5.91
N THR A 42 8.91 7.47 -6.67
CA THR A 42 9.56 6.22 -7.10
C THR A 42 10.21 5.46 -5.95
N HIS A 43 10.73 6.17 -4.94
CA HIS A 43 11.27 5.54 -3.76
C HIS A 43 10.19 4.93 -2.87
N THR A 44 9.01 5.58 -2.79
CA THR A 44 7.81 5.02 -2.17
C THR A 44 7.47 3.64 -2.77
N ILE A 45 7.41 3.54 -4.11
CA ILE A 45 7.13 2.28 -4.82
C ILE A 45 8.18 1.22 -4.47
N GLU A 46 9.47 1.56 -4.57
CA GLU A 46 10.56 0.63 -4.29
C GLU A 46 10.49 0.05 -2.87
N LEU A 47 10.30 0.90 -1.87
CA LEU A 47 10.26 0.47 -0.47
C LEU A 47 9.00 -0.35 -0.17
N SER A 48 7.85 0.03 -0.72
CA SER A 48 6.59 -0.73 -0.57
C SER A 48 6.73 -2.16 -1.09
N LEU A 49 7.31 -2.32 -2.29
CA LEU A 49 7.52 -3.65 -2.88
C LEU A 49 8.54 -4.47 -2.08
N LYS A 50 9.60 -3.84 -1.57
CA LYS A 50 10.58 -4.51 -0.70
C LYS A 50 9.96 -4.98 0.62
N ALA A 51 9.10 -4.17 1.23
CA ALA A 51 8.34 -4.54 2.43
C ALA A 51 7.51 -5.81 2.17
N PHE A 52 6.74 -5.81 1.09
CA PHE A 52 5.92 -6.95 0.69
C PHE A 52 6.75 -8.21 0.45
N LEU A 53 7.85 -8.11 -0.29
CA LEU A 53 8.69 -9.26 -0.60
C LEU A 53 9.37 -9.86 0.63
N LEU A 54 9.87 -9.02 1.56
CA LEU A 54 10.38 -9.52 2.86
C LEU A 54 9.28 -10.27 3.63
N ARG A 55 8.06 -9.71 3.67
CA ARG A 55 6.91 -10.33 4.34
C ARG A 55 6.53 -11.68 3.74
N LYS A 56 6.75 -11.87 2.45
CA LYS A 56 6.56 -13.13 1.70
C LYS A 56 7.82 -14.02 1.69
N GLY A 57 8.81 -13.74 2.54
CA GLY A 57 9.98 -14.60 2.77
C GLY A 57 11.11 -14.46 1.75
N VAL A 58 11.15 -13.39 0.95
CA VAL A 58 12.34 -13.08 0.14
C VAL A 58 13.46 -12.64 1.07
N SER A 59 14.67 -13.19 0.87
CA SER A 59 15.79 -12.85 1.75
C SER A 59 16.25 -11.41 1.56
N ARG A 60 16.76 -10.80 2.64
CA ARG A 60 17.44 -9.50 2.57
C ARG A 60 18.60 -9.52 1.57
N ALA A 61 19.31 -10.63 1.41
CA ALA A 61 20.39 -10.70 0.43
C ALA A 61 19.85 -10.53 -1.00
N ASP A 62 18.74 -11.18 -1.33
CA ASP A 62 18.16 -11.13 -2.68
C ASP A 62 17.61 -9.75 -3.03
N LEU A 63 16.99 -9.06 -2.08
CA LEU A 63 16.51 -7.70 -2.28
C LEU A 63 17.63 -6.72 -2.72
N TRP A 64 18.87 -6.91 -2.24
CA TRP A 64 20.01 -6.03 -2.55
C TRP A 64 20.88 -6.56 -3.70
N LYS A 65 20.91 -7.88 -3.91
CA LYS A 65 21.73 -8.48 -4.98
C LYS A 65 20.94 -8.65 -6.28
N LYS A 66 19.73 -9.20 -6.21
CA LYS A 66 18.88 -9.54 -7.36
C LYS A 66 18.02 -8.35 -7.80
N PHE A 67 17.30 -7.73 -6.87
CA PHE A 67 16.27 -6.74 -7.21
C PHE A 67 16.79 -5.29 -7.24
N ARG A 68 17.62 -4.90 -6.27
CA ARG A 68 18.20 -3.55 -6.13
C ARG A 68 17.15 -2.44 -6.19
N HIS A 69 17.13 -1.66 -7.27
CA HIS A 69 16.22 -0.53 -7.52
C HIS A 69 15.31 -0.78 -8.72
N ASN A 70 15.22 -2.04 -9.17
CA ASN A 70 14.44 -2.43 -10.33
C ASN A 70 12.97 -2.61 -9.96
N ILE A 71 12.16 -1.57 -10.18
CA ILE A 71 10.72 -1.59 -9.92
C ILE A 71 10.03 -2.74 -10.68
N ASN A 72 10.37 -2.99 -11.94
CA ASN A 72 9.73 -4.07 -12.72
C ASN A 72 9.99 -5.43 -12.08
N SER A 73 11.25 -5.74 -11.76
CA SER A 73 11.58 -7.03 -11.12
C SER A 73 10.95 -7.18 -9.74
N LEU A 74 10.89 -6.11 -8.96
CA LEU A 74 10.21 -6.09 -7.66
C LEU A 74 8.70 -6.32 -7.81
N LEU A 75 8.08 -5.64 -8.78
CA LEU A 75 6.65 -5.70 -9.03
C LEU A 75 6.22 -7.07 -9.55
N SER A 76 6.92 -7.60 -10.57
CA SER A 76 6.64 -8.93 -11.10
C SER A 76 6.78 -10.03 -10.04
N GLU A 77 7.81 -9.95 -9.19
CA GLU A 77 7.98 -10.91 -8.07
C GLU A 77 6.91 -10.72 -6.99
N ALA A 78 6.50 -9.49 -6.68
CA ALA A 78 5.45 -9.25 -5.70
C ALA A 78 4.11 -9.81 -6.19
N MET A 79 3.77 -9.57 -7.46
CA MET A 79 2.55 -10.12 -8.08
C MET A 79 2.57 -11.65 -8.14
N SER A 80 3.72 -12.27 -8.48
CA SER A 80 3.83 -13.74 -8.46
C SER A 80 3.66 -14.35 -7.06
N ARG A 81 3.92 -13.56 -6.01
CA ARG A 81 3.70 -13.90 -4.59
C ARG A 81 2.36 -13.44 -4.04
N GLY A 82 1.43 -13.03 -4.91
CA GLY A 82 0.05 -12.73 -4.56
C GLY A 82 -0.24 -11.28 -4.19
N LEU A 83 0.62 -10.32 -4.55
CA LEU A 83 0.27 -8.90 -4.48
C LEU A 83 -0.90 -8.65 -5.44
N ARG A 84 -2.00 -8.08 -4.92
CA ARG A 84 -3.21 -7.77 -5.69
C ARG A 84 -3.31 -6.27 -5.92
N ILE A 85 -3.00 -5.87 -7.15
CA ILE A 85 -3.30 -4.54 -7.69
C ILE A 85 -3.93 -4.73 -9.08
N GLY A 86 -4.68 -3.75 -9.55
CA GLY A 86 -5.32 -3.72 -10.84
C GLY A 86 -4.29 -3.77 -11.99
N PRO A 87 -4.66 -4.36 -13.14
CA PRO A 87 -3.75 -4.49 -14.27
C PRO A 87 -3.30 -3.14 -14.83
N LEU A 88 -4.15 -2.11 -14.75
CA LEU A 88 -3.79 -0.74 -15.12
C LEU A 88 -2.70 -0.19 -14.21
N ALA A 89 -2.85 -0.31 -12.89
CA ALA A 89 -1.86 0.14 -11.94
C ALA A 89 -0.51 -0.57 -12.15
N ALA A 90 -0.53 -1.88 -12.39
CA ALA A 90 0.68 -2.64 -12.68
C ALA A 90 1.39 -2.11 -13.94
N GLY A 91 0.66 -1.97 -15.06
CA GLY A 91 1.21 -1.49 -16.33
C GLY A 91 1.76 -0.07 -16.25
N GLU A 92 1.06 0.83 -15.55
CA GLU A 92 1.51 2.21 -15.37
C GLU A 92 2.80 2.27 -14.54
N LEU A 93 2.88 1.57 -13.41
CA LEU A 93 4.07 1.57 -12.55
C LEU A 93 5.33 1.04 -13.26
N GLU A 94 5.19 0.15 -14.25
CA GLU A 94 6.32 -0.35 -15.04
C GLU A 94 7.03 0.75 -15.86
N HIS A 95 6.30 1.79 -16.27
CA HIS A 95 6.87 2.91 -17.03
C HIS A 95 7.87 3.73 -16.22
N LEU A 96 7.79 3.69 -14.88
CA LEU A 96 8.67 4.45 -13.99
C LEU A 96 10.03 3.78 -13.75
N HIS A 97 10.18 2.52 -14.11
CA HIS A 97 11.39 1.73 -13.82
C HIS A 97 12.66 2.35 -14.40
N GLU A 98 12.67 2.72 -15.69
CA GLU A 98 13.89 3.18 -16.36
C GLU A 98 14.44 4.45 -15.69
N ALA A 99 13.57 5.44 -15.49
CA ALA A 99 13.95 6.71 -14.88
C ALA A 99 14.47 6.53 -13.44
N HIS A 100 13.85 5.63 -12.67
CA HIS A 100 14.25 5.35 -11.30
C HIS A 100 15.58 4.61 -11.21
N SER A 101 15.73 3.52 -11.97
CA SER A 101 16.92 2.67 -11.97
C SER A 101 18.17 3.37 -12.53
N LYS A 102 17.99 4.27 -13.51
CA LYS A 102 19.08 5.10 -14.04
C LYS A 102 19.27 6.41 -13.28
N HIS A 103 18.53 6.61 -12.20
CA HIS A 103 18.65 7.78 -11.33
C HIS A 103 18.50 9.13 -12.05
N TRP A 104 17.65 9.18 -13.07
CA TRP A 104 17.38 10.41 -13.82
C TRP A 104 16.92 11.58 -12.94
N PRO A 105 16.14 11.37 -11.86
CA PRO A 105 15.81 12.47 -10.95
C PRO A 105 17.01 13.15 -10.30
N ARG A 106 18.16 12.46 -10.24
CA ARG A 106 19.41 13.01 -9.72
C ARG A 106 20.30 13.56 -10.83
N TYR A 107 20.25 12.96 -12.01
CA TYR A 107 21.10 13.28 -13.15
C TYR A 107 20.26 13.36 -14.44
N PRO A 108 19.55 14.49 -14.67
CA PRO A 108 18.63 14.64 -15.79
C PRO A 108 19.35 14.96 -17.11
N THR A 109 20.34 14.13 -17.48
CA THR A 109 21.24 14.37 -18.61
C THR A 109 21.03 13.41 -19.77
N THR A 110 19.93 12.63 -19.80
CA THR A 110 19.69 11.63 -20.86
C THR A 110 19.04 12.28 -22.08
N PRO A 111 19.77 12.56 -23.18
CA PRO A 111 19.19 13.26 -24.32
C PRO A 111 18.20 12.35 -25.06
N GLY A 112 17.07 12.92 -25.50
CA GLY A 112 16.17 12.27 -26.46
C GLY A 112 15.17 11.25 -25.91
N LYS A 113 15.08 11.05 -24.59
CA LYS A 113 14.03 10.21 -23.99
C LYS A 113 12.91 11.05 -23.36
N PRO A 114 11.63 10.79 -23.69
CA PRO A 114 10.52 11.43 -23.00
C PRO A 114 10.52 10.99 -21.53
N ILE A 115 10.28 11.94 -20.63
CA ILE A 115 10.20 11.71 -19.19
C ILE A 115 8.75 11.97 -18.81
N PHE A 116 8.11 10.97 -18.23
CA PHE A 116 6.73 11.09 -17.78
C PHE A 116 6.62 12.12 -16.65
N LEU A 117 5.48 12.82 -16.56
CA LEU A 117 5.16 13.56 -15.35
C LEU A 117 4.88 12.56 -14.23
N ILE A 118 5.32 12.86 -13.01
CA ILE A 118 5.15 11.91 -11.91
C ILE A 118 3.74 11.97 -11.32
N GLU A 119 3.09 13.14 -11.38
CA GLU A 119 1.80 13.40 -10.78
C GLU A 119 0.69 12.43 -11.23
N PRO A 120 0.55 12.06 -12.52
CA PRO A 120 -0.47 11.10 -12.95
C PRO A 120 -0.33 9.69 -12.36
N PHE A 121 0.84 9.31 -11.84
CA PHE A 121 1.05 7.97 -11.28
C PHE A 121 0.58 7.83 -9.83
N GLU A 122 0.27 8.95 -9.16
CA GLU A 122 -0.11 8.95 -7.75
C GLU A 122 -1.25 7.98 -7.40
N PRO A 123 -2.37 7.89 -8.14
CA PRO A 123 -3.44 6.96 -7.83
C PRO A 123 -2.98 5.49 -7.78
N TYR A 124 -2.09 5.10 -8.70
CA TYR A 124 -1.55 3.74 -8.77
C TYR A 124 -0.58 3.44 -7.61
N VAL A 125 0.14 4.45 -7.14
CA VAL A 125 1.02 4.32 -5.97
C VAL A 125 0.20 4.22 -4.68
N VAL A 126 -0.91 4.96 -4.57
CA VAL A 126 -1.86 4.83 -3.46
C VAL A 126 -2.46 3.42 -3.43
N GLU A 127 -2.85 2.90 -4.60
CA GLU A 127 -3.35 1.54 -4.72
C GLU A 127 -2.33 0.50 -4.26
N LEU A 128 -1.08 0.60 -4.73
CA LEU A 128 0.02 -0.25 -4.28
C LEU A 128 0.24 -0.17 -2.76
N LEU A 129 0.34 1.05 -2.22
CA LEU A 129 0.54 1.26 -0.78
C LEU A 129 -0.57 0.62 0.05
N ARG A 130 -1.83 0.79 -0.36
CA ARG A 130 -2.98 0.17 0.33
C ARG A 130 -2.90 -1.36 0.27
N ALA A 131 -2.61 -1.93 -0.89
CA ALA A 131 -2.48 -3.38 -1.05
C ALA A 131 -1.36 -3.96 -0.18
N VAL A 132 -0.20 -3.30 -0.14
CA VAL A 132 0.93 -3.71 0.71
C VAL A 132 0.60 -3.53 2.18
N ALA A 133 0.01 -2.39 2.58
CA ALA A 133 -0.36 -2.12 3.96
C ALA A 133 -1.38 -3.13 4.49
N ALA A 134 -2.40 -3.47 3.69
CA ALA A 134 -3.40 -4.47 4.05
C ALA A 134 -2.75 -5.84 4.35
N GLU A 135 -1.88 -6.31 3.45
CA GLU A 135 -1.13 -7.56 3.64
C GLU A 135 -0.20 -7.50 4.87
N MET A 136 0.47 -6.37 5.08
CA MET A 136 1.44 -6.20 6.16
C MET A 136 0.79 -6.10 7.54
N ARG A 137 -0.37 -5.43 7.63
CA ARG A 137 -1.12 -5.24 8.87
C ARG A 137 -2.10 -6.38 9.16
N GLY A 138 -2.29 -7.29 8.21
CA GLY A 138 -3.29 -8.35 8.31
C GLY A 138 -4.72 -7.80 8.25
N GLU A 139 -4.88 -6.60 7.70
CA GLU A 139 -6.19 -6.02 7.45
C GLU A 139 -6.79 -6.74 6.25
N VAL A 140 -8.00 -7.28 6.42
CA VAL A 140 -8.78 -7.74 5.28
C VAL A 140 -8.97 -6.53 4.40
N MET A 141 -8.50 -6.59 3.15
CA MET A 141 -8.82 -5.59 2.13
C MET A 141 -10.34 -5.51 2.05
N VAL A 142 -10.90 -4.50 2.71
CA VAL A 142 -12.29 -4.13 2.50
C VAL A 142 -12.30 -3.58 1.07
N PRO A 143 -13.05 -4.18 0.13
CA PRO A 143 -13.24 -3.57 -1.17
C PRO A 143 -13.70 -2.11 -0.98
N PRO A 144 -13.54 -1.25 -2.00
CA PRO A 144 -14.15 0.08 -1.96
C PRO A 144 -15.58 -0.07 -1.44
N LEU A 145 -15.99 0.76 -0.47
CA LEU A 145 -17.38 0.79 -0.02
C LEU A 145 -18.22 0.83 -1.29
N ASP A 146 -19.03 -0.20 -1.52
CA ASP A 146 -19.89 -0.26 -2.68
C ASP A 146 -20.78 0.98 -2.59
N ASP A 147 -20.67 1.89 -3.55
CA ASP A 147 -21.57 3.05 -3.64
C ASP A 147 -23.05 2.58 -3.80
N GLU A 148 -23.26 1.28 -3.99
CA GLU A 148 -24.54 0.59 -3.99
C GLU A 148 -25.09 0.21 -2.59
N ASN A 149 -24.36 0.41 -1.48
CA ASN A 149 -24.93 0.21 -0.14
C ASN A 149 -25.82 1.41 0.22
N PRO A 150 -27.15 1.29 0.20
CA PRO A 150 -28.03 2.43 0.45
C PRO A 150 -27.85 2.96 1.87
N GLU A 151 -27.91 4.28 2.04
CA GLU A 151 -27.99 4.87 3.38
C GLU A 151 -29.25 4.36 4.09
N TRP A 152 -29.09 3.77 5.27
CA TRP A 152 -30.22 3.30 6.07
C TRP A 152 -31.05 4.48 6.56
N THR A 153 -32.34 4.50 6.24
CA THR A 153 -33.26 5.54 6.71
C THR A 153 -33.79 5.22 8.11
N ALA A 154 -34.34 6.23 8.79
CA ALA A 154 -35.01 6.02 10.08
C ALA A 154 -36.20 5.04 9.98
N GLU A 155 -36.85 4.98 8.82
CA GLU A 155 -37.95 4.05 8.52
C GLU A 155 -37.45 2.62 8.36
N ASP A 156 -36.24 2.42 7.85
CA ASP A 156 -35.59 1.11 7.78
C ASP A 156 -35.24 0.58 9.17
N PHE A 157 -34.74 1.45 10.06
CA PHE A 157 -34.53 1.09 11.47
C PHE A 157 -35.83 0.74 12.20
N ALA A 158 -36.94 1.41 11.87
CA ALA A 158 -38.24 1.11 12.47
C ALA A 158 -38.83 -0.23 11.98
N ARG A 159 -38.47 -0.66 10.77
CA ARG A 159 -38.87 -1.96 10.20
C ARG A 159 -37.92 -3.11 10.57
N ALA A 160 -36.72 -2.79 11.06
CA ALA A 160 -35.73 -3.80 11.41
C ALA A 160 -36.21 -4.65 12.60
N THR A 161 -36.06 -5.97 12.46
CA THR A 161 -36.36 -6.90 13.53
C THR A 161 -35.35 -6.72 14.66
N PRO A 162 -35.78 -6.65 15.94
CA PRO A 162 -34.87 -6.57 17.07
C PRO A 162 -33.85 -7.71 17.07
N ALA A 163 -32.60 -7.41 17.42
CA ALA A 163 -31.51 -8.39 17.41
C ALA A 163 -31.79 -9.62 18.30
N ALA A 164 -32.57 -9.45 19.37
CA ALA A 164 -32.99 -10.54 20.25
C ALA A 164 -33.86 -11.60 19.54
N ASP A 165 -34.54 -11.22 18.46
CA ASP A 165 -35.47 -12.09 17.75
C ASP A 165 -34.83 -12.77 16.52
N VAL A 166 -33.63 -12.33 16.12
CA VAL A 166 -32.91 -12.82 14.93
C VAL A 166 -31.67 -13.63 15.30
N LEU A 167 -31.04 -13.32 16.44
CA LEU A 167 -29.78 -13.95 16.82
C LEU A 167 -30.00 -15.31 17.53
N PRO A 168 -29.16 -16.31 17.23
CA PRO A 168 -29.18 -17.58 17.96
C PRO A 168 -28.93 -17.41 19.47
N PRO A 169 -29.47 -18.30 20.32
CA PRO A 169 -29.32 -18.21 21.78
C PRO A 169 -27.87 -18.18 22.26
N GLU A 170 -26.97 -18.93 21.61
CA GLU A 170 -25.54 -18.92 21.93
C GLU A 170 -24.88 -17.55 21.72
N VAL A 171 -25.35 -16.77 20.75
CA VAL A 171 -24.83 -15.43 20.44
C VAL A 171 -25.35 -14.42 21.45
N LEU A 172 -26.64 -14.49 21.81
CA LEU A 172 -27.23 -13.62 22.83
C LEU A 172 -26.57 -13.82 24.21
N ALA A 173 -26.22 -15.06 24.55
CA ALA A 173 -25.53 -15.38 25.79
C ALA A 173 -24.11 -14.75 25.87
N ALA A 174 -23.44 -14.53 24.73
CA ALA A 174 -22.13 -13.90 24.68
C ALA A 174 -22.20 -12.40 25.04
N PHE A 175 -23.26 -11.69 24.64
CA PHE A 175 -23.48 -10.28 24.97
C PHE A 175 -23.81 -10.04 26.45
N LEU A 176 -24.40 -11.02 27.13
CA LEU A 176 -24.69 -10.94 28.57
C LEU A 176 -23.44 -11.14 29.43
N LYS A 177 -22.45 -11.93 28.96
CA LYS A 177 -21.19 -12.17 29.68
C LYS A 177 -20.27 -10.94 29.75
N SER A 178 -20.43 -9.94 28.89
CA SER A 178 -19.54 -8.76 28.85
C SER A 178 -19.96 -7.61 29.77
N LYS A 179 -21.13 -7.66 30.42
CA LYS A 179 -21.61 -6.60 31.33
C LYS A 179 -21.09 -6.68 32.77
N GLY A 180 -20.04 -7.46 33.02
CA GLY A 180 -19.56 -7.76 34.37
C GLY A 180 -18.07 -7.59 34.59
N THR A 181 -17.50 -6.40 34.36
CA THR A 181 -16.29 -5.93 35.07
C THR A 181 -16.09 -4.43 34.87
N SER A 182 -16.71 -3.63 35.72
CA SER A 182 -16.25 -2.27 36.04
C SER A 182 -16.50 -2.06 37.54
N SER A 183 -15.50 -2.44 38.34
CA SER A 183 -15.39 -2.10 39.75
C SER A 183 -13.93 -2.24 40.17
N THR A 184 -13.15 -1.18 40.00
CA THR A 184 -12.33 -0.43 40.98
C THR A 184 -11.30 0.41 40.27
#